data_AF-G5DZ41-F1
#
_entry.id   AF-G5DZ41-F1
#
_cell.length_a   1.000
_cell.length_b   1.000
_cell.length_c   1.000
_cell.angle_alpha   90.00
_cell.angle_beta   90.00
_cell.angle_gamma   90.00
#
_symmetry.space_group_name_H-M   'P 1'
#
loop_
_entity.id
_entity.type
_entity.pdbx_description
1 polymer ?
#
loop_
_entity_poly.entity_id
_entity_poly.type
_entity_poly.pdbx_seq_one_letter_code
_entity_poly.pdbx_strand_id
1 'polypeptide(L)'
;IHGLQFCPYEDVLGVGHGGGFTSMIVPGAGEANFDALECNPYESKKQRQEWEVKALLEKIQPELITLDPTQLGEVDVLTMEQKHEKVERLGFDPQEKRRFVPRRKLKGRSSAGNLLRRKKKVAYE
;
A
#
# COMPACT_ATOMS: atom_id res chain seq x y z
N ILE A 1 1.80 -39.11 -12.66
CA ILE A 1 1.89 -38.14 -11.55
C ILE A 1 1.12 -36.92 -11.99
N HIS A 2 0.16 -36.46 -11.20
CA HIS A 2 -0.75 -35.35 -11.53
C HIS A 2 -0.33 -34.02 -10.89
N GLY A 3 0.41 -34.06 -9.79
CA GLY A 3 0.90 -32.88 -9.11
C GLY A 3 1.91 -33.23 -8.02
N LEU A 4 2.76 -32.26 -7.71
CA LEU A 4 3.77 -32.30 -6.65
C LEU A 4 3.64 -31.01 -5.83
N GLN A 5 3.64 -31.11 -4.51
CA GLN A 5 3.58 -29.94 -3.64
C GLN A 5 4.33 -30.19 -2.34
N PHE A 6 5.26 -29.29 -1.99
CA PHE A 6 5.96 -29.34 -0.71
C PHE A 6 5.08 -28.84 0.42
N CYS A 7 5.27 -29.39 1.63
CA CYS A 7 4.72 -28.84 2.86
C CYS A 7 5.57 -27.64 3.30
N PRO A 8 5.02 -26.42 3.47
CA PRO A 8 5.80 -25.20 3.66
C PRO A 8 6.77 -25.18 4.87
N TYR A 9 6.50 -25.97 5.92
CA TYR A 9 7.28 -25.96 7.17
C TYR A 9 7.66 -27.36 7.67
N GLU A 10 7.48 -28.38 6.82
CA GLU A 10 7.79 -29.76 7.16
C GLU A 10 8.58 -30.39 6.02
N ASP A 11 9.43 -31.35 6.36
CA ASP A 11 10.23 -32.12 5.41
C ASP A 11 9.39 -33.19 4.70
N VAL A 12 8.32 -32.77 4.03
CA VAL A 12 7.33 -33.63 3.38
C VAL A 12 7.00 -33.11 1.97
N LEU A 13 7.05 -34.01 0.99
CA LEU A 13 6.56 -33.81 -0.37
C LEU A 13 5.25 -34.60 -0.57
N GLY A 14 4.19 -33.89 -0.93
CA GLY A 14 2.93 -34.48 -1.39
C GLY A 14 2.98 -34.83 -2.87
N VAL A 15 2.63 -36.06 -3.21
CA VAL A 15 2.61 -36.59 -4.59
C VAL A 15 1.20 -37.08 -4.93
N GLY A 16 0.56 -36.40 -5.88
CA GLY A 16 -0.70 -36.86 -6.47
C GLY A 16 -0.44 -37.79 -7.66
N HIS A 17 -0.99 -39.00 -7.64
CA HIS A 17 -0.87 -39.97 -8.73
C HIS A 17 -2.19 -40.70 -8.97
N GLY A 18 -2.28 -41.51 -10.03
CA GLY A 18 -3.54 -42.18 -10.40
C GLY A 18 -4.09 -43.15 -9.35
N GLY A 19 -3.30 -43.50 -8.33
CA GLY A 19 -3.71 -44.34 -7.21
C GLY A 19 -4.10 -43.55 -5.96
N GLY A 20 -4.11 -42.22 -6.01
CA GLY A 20 -4.46 -41.35 -4.89
C GLY A 20 -3.34 -40.38 -4.53
N PHE A 21 -3.14 -40.19 -3.23
CA PHE A 21 -2.17 -39.26 -2.65
C PHE A 21 -1.14 -40.02 -1.82
N THR A 22 0.12 -39.67 -1.96
CA THR A 22 1.22 -40.19 -1.14
C THR A 22 2.02 -39.04 -0.57
N SER A 23 2.38 -39.13 0.71
CA SER A 23 3.34 -38.23 1.36
C SER A 23 4.69 -38.93 1.47
N MET A 24 5.74 -38.24 1.02
CA MET A 24 7.12 -38.72 1.08
C MET A 24 7.95 -37.78 1.94
N ILE A 25 8.74 -38.32 2.85
CA ILE A 25 9.66 -37.53 3.68
C ILE A 25 10.85 -37.10 2.82
N VAL A 26 11.13 -35.81 2.77
CA VAL A 26 12.26 -35.21 2.05
C VAL A 26 13.03 -34.31 3.01
N PRO A 27 14.12 -34.81 3.62
CA PRO A 27 14.89 -34.05 4.59
C PRO A 27 15.45 -32.75 4.01
N GLY A 28 15.32 -31.64 4.74
CA GLY A 28 15.82 -30.33 4.34
C GLY A 28 14.99 -29.62 3.26
N ALA A 29 13.73 -30.03 3.07
CA ALA A 29 12.81 -29.39 2.12
C ALA A 29 11.94 -28.30 2.77
N GLY A 30 11.72 -28.35 4.09
CA GLY A 30 10.91 -27.38 4.82
C GLY A 30 11.71 -26.22 5.43
N GLU A 31 11.06 -25.08 5.62
CA GLU A 31 11.61 -23.97 6.38
C GLU A 31 11.39 -24.21 7.89
N ALA A 32 12.48 -24.39 8.65
CA ALA A 32 12.40 -24.75 10.07
C ALA A 32 11.90 -23.60 10.96
N ASN A 33 12.20 -22.34 10.58
CA ASN A 33 11.87 -21.16 11.35
C ASN A 33 10.76 -20.38 10.65
N PHE A 34 9.50 -20.64 11.03
CA PHE A 34 8.36 -19.93 10.45
C PHE A 34 8.11 -18.58 11.14
N ASP A 35 7.64 -17.59 10.37
CA ASP A 35 7.11 -16.34 10.94
C ASP A 35 5.65 -16.52 11.36
N ALA A 36 5.43 -16.53 12.68
CA ALA A 36 4.11 -16.70 13.26
C ALA A 36 3.12 -15.56 12.97
N LEU A 37 3.59 -14.37 12.53
CA LEU A 37 2.72 -13.26 12.15
C LEU A 37 2.23 -13.35 10.70
N GLU A 38 2.99 -14.04 9.84
CA GLU A 38 2.66 -14.19 8.42
C GLU A 38 1.88 -15.49 8.19
N CYS A 39 2.44 -16.63 8.57
CA CYS A 39 1.85 -17.95 8.37
C CYS A 39 2.19 -18.89 9.54
N ASN A 40 1.22 -19.08 10.45
CA ASN A 40 1.37 -19.92 11.62
C ASN A 40 0.70 -21.29 11.43
N PRO A 41 1.47 -22.40 11.38
CA PRO A 41 0.90 -23.76 11.28
C PRO A 41 0.01 -24.15 12.46
N TYR A 42 0.22 -23.51 13.61
CA TYR A 42 -0.44 -23.81 14.89
C TYR A 42 -1.48 -22.74 15.27
N GLU A 43 -2.10 -22.11 14.28
CA GLU A 43 -3.07 -21.04 14.53
C GLU A 43 -4.30 -21.51 15.34
N SER A 44 -4.68 -20.70 16.33
CA SER A 44 -5.95 -20.85 17.03
C SER A 44 -7.12 -20.34 16.18
N LYS A 45 -8.35 -20.78 16.49
CA LYS A 45 -9.56 -20.30 15.80
C LYS A 45 -9.70 -18.77 15.79
N LYS A 46 -9.30 -18.11 16.89
CA LYS A 46 -9.35 -16.65 17.01
C LYS A 46 -8.29 -15.99 16.13
N GLN A 47 -7.06 -16.48 16.15
CA GLN A 47 -5.98 -15.98 15.29
C GLN A 47 -6.34 -16.10 13.81
N ARG A 48 -6.92 -17.23 13.39
CA ARG A 48 -7.39 -17.41 12.02
C ARG A 48 -8.43 -16.38 11.59
N GLN A 49 -9.41 -16.10 12.46
CA GLN A 49 -10.45 -15.08 12.19
C GLN A 49 -9.85 -13.68 12.05
N GLU A 50 -8.92 -13.31 12.95
CA GLU A 50 -8.24 -12.01 12.90
C GLU A 50 -7.34 -11.89 11.67
N TRP A 51 -6.61 -12.96 11.33
CA TRP A 51 -5.74 -13.02 10.16
C TRP A 51 -6.53 -12.92 8.85
N GLU A 52 -7.67 -13.60 8.74
CA GLU A 52 -8.54 -13.50 7.55
C GLU A 52 -9.04 -12.06 7.35
N VAL A 53 -9.47 -11.39 8.42
CA VAL A 53 -9.89 -9.98 8.36
C VAL A 53 -8.72 -9.10 7.96
N LYS A 54 -7.54 -9.30 8.54
CA LYS A 54 -6.32 -8.54 8.21
C LYS A 54 -5.92 -8.73 6.75
N ALA A 55 -5.89 -9.97 6.25
CA ALA A 55 -5.55 -10.31 4.87
C ALA A 55 -6.53 -9.69 3.87
N LEU A 56 -7.83 -9.60 4.22
CA LEU A 56 -8.82 -8.92 3.38
C LEU A 56 -8.63 -7.40 3.34
N LEU A 57 -8.27 -6.78 4.47
CA LEU A 57 -8.00 -5.34 4.54
C LEU A 57 -6.70 -4.97 3.82
N GLU A 58 -5.68 -5.82 3.90
CA GLU A 58 -4.36 -5.62 3.28
C GLU A 58 -4.30 -6.12 1.83
N LYS A 59 -5.39 -6.69 1.31
CA LYS A 59 -5.45 -7.23 -0.05
C LYS A 59 -5.09 -6.15 -1.07
N ILE A 60 -4.00 -6.40 -1.81
CA ILE A 60 -3.53 -5.53 -2.88
C ILE A 60 -4.53 -5.48 -4.05
N GLN A 61 -4.62 -4.32 -4.69
CA GLN A 61 -5.37 -4.15 -5.93
C GLN A 61 -4.64 -4.81 -7.09
N PRO A 62 -5.34 -5.33 -8.11
CA PRO A 62 -4.70 -5.99 -9.25
C PRO A 62 -3.76 -5.06 -10.06
N GLU A 63 -4.01 -3.75 -10.03
CA GLU A 63 -3.16 -2.73 -10.67
C GLU A 63 -1.77 -2.61 -10.03
N LEU A 64 -1.61 -3.09 -8.79
CA LEU A 64 -0.34 -3.08 -8.07
C LEU A 64 0.55 -4.31 -8.39
N ILE A 65 0.08 -5.21 -9.25
CA ILE A 65 0.85 -6.40 -9.63
C ILE A 65 1.80 -6.01 -10.77
N THR A 66 3.05 -5.76 -10.41
CA THR A 66 4.14 -5.40 -11.33
C THR A 66 5.25 -6.46 -11.33
N LEU A 67 6.14 -6.41 -12.32
CA LEU A 67 7.30 -7.30 -12.38
C LEU A 67 8.26 -7.04 -11.21
N ASP A 68 8.48 -5.75 -10.91
CA ASP A 68 9.27 -5.31 -9.76
C ASP A 68 8.33 -4.75 -8.68
N PRO A 69 8.23 -5.39 -7.50
CA PRO A 69 7.38 -4.90 -6.40
C PRO A 69 7.92 -3.62 -5.74
N THR A 70 9.19 -3.27 -5.93
CA THR A 70 9.78 -2.05 -5.33
C THR A 70 9.40 -0.77 -6.08
N GLN A 71 8.92 -0.92 -7.32
CA GLN A 71 8.56 0.19 -8.21
C GLN A 71 7.43 1.08 -7.67
N LEU A 72 6.55 0.56 -6.79
CA LEU A 72 5.42 1.33 -6.24
C LEU A 72 5.87 2.59 -5.48
N GLY A 73 7.07 2.56 -4.89
CA GLY A 73 7.64 3.69 -4.17
C GLY A 73 8.40 4.69 -5.04
N GLU A 74 8.57 4.40 -6.33
CA GLU A 74 9.38 5.21 -7.23
C GLU A 74 8.60 6.40 -7.81
N VAL A 75 9.33 7.46 -8.10
CA VAL A 75 8.79 8.63 -8.77
C VAL A 75 8.92 8.44 -10.26
N ASP A 76 7.82 8.60 -10.99
CA ASP A 76 7.85 8.64 -12.45
C ASP A 76 8.62 9.88 -12.93
N VAL A 77 9.85 9.67 -13.36
CA VAL A 77 10.77 10.73 -13.80
C VAL A 77 10.24 11.47 -15.02
N LEU A 78 9.56 10.78 -15.93
CA LEU A 78 9.07 11.37 -17.19
C LEU A 78 7.96 12.39 -16.93
N THR A 79 6.98 12.06 -16.08
CA THR A 79 5.94 13.03 -15.73
C THR A 79 6.49 14.17 -14.87
N MET A 80 7.53 13.95 -14.07
CA MET A 80 8.19 15.03 -13.32
C MET A 80 8.94 16.00 -14.23
N GLU A 81 9.70 15.51 -15.20
CA GLU A 81 10.40 16.33 -16.19
C GLU A 81 9.40 17.15 -17.03
N GLN A 82 8.32 16.53 -17.51
CA GLN A 82 7.28 17.23 -18.25
C GLN A 82 6.59 18.33 -17.43
N LYS A 83 6.35 18.08 -16.13
CA LYS A 83 5.84 19.11 -15.22
C LYS A 83 6.84 20.25 -15.09
N HIS A 84 8.12 19.95 -14.92
CA HIS A 84 9.18 20.95 -14.79
C HIS A 84 9.26 21.84 -16.03
N GLU A 85 9.34 21.25 -17.22
CA GLU A 85 9.35 21.99 -18.49
C GLU A 85 8.10 22.86 -18.68
N LYS A 86 6.94 22.38 -18.23
CA LYS A 86 5.69 23.15 -18.34
C LYS A 86 5.68 24.36 -17.42
N VAL A 87 6.22 24.22 -16.21
CA VAL A 87 6.40 25.33 -15.26
C VAL A 87 7.39 26.33 -15.81
N GLU A 88 8.53 25.88 -16.37
CA GLU A 88 9.51 26.75 -17.02
C GLU A 88 8.90 27.52 -18.20
N ARG A 89 8.14 26.85 -19.07
CA ARG A 89 7.48 27.48 -20.22
C ARG A 89 6.42 28.51 -19.82
N LEU A 90 5.67 28.25 -18.75
CA LEU A 90 4.60 29.15 -18.29
C LEU A 90 5.10 30.25 -17.36
N GLY A 91 6.30 30.11 -16.78
CA GLY A 91 6.88 31.04 -15.81
C GLY A 91 6.13 31.12 -14.47
N PHE A 92 5.09 30.30 -14.27
CA PHE A 92 4.37 30.13 -13.02
C PHE A 92 3.81 28.71 -12.95
N ASP A 93 3.72 28.15 -11.75
CA ASP A 93 3.15 26.82 -11.54
C ASP A 93 1.60 26.89 -11.46
N PRO A 94 0.86 26.28 -12.41
CA PRO A 94 -0.60 26.28 -12.40
C PRO A 94 -1.22 25.55 -11.21
N GLN A 95 -0.49 24.63 -10.59
CA GLN A 95 -0.98 23.76 -9.51
C GLN A 95 -0.54 24.24 -8.13
N GLU A 96 0.28 25.28 -8.05
CA GLU A 96 0.73 25.83 -6.78
C GLU A 96 -0.45 26.45 -6.01
N LYS A 97 -0.70 25.93 -4.81
CA LYS A 97 -1.64 26.54 -3.86
C LYS A 97 -1.06 27.88 -3.41
N ARG A 98 -1.48 28.97 -4.04
CA ARG A 98 -1.08 30.32 -3.65
C ARG A 98 -1.43 30.57 -2.19
N ARG A 99 -0.44 30.96 -1.38
CA ARG A 99 -0.66 31.37 0.01
C ARG A 99 -1.73 32.45 0.10
N PHE A 100 -2.65 32.29 1.05
CA PHE A 100 -3.75 33.23 1.24
C PHE A 100 -3.24 34.57 1.77
N VAL A 101 -3.17 35.58 0.89
CA VAL A 101 -2.81 36.95 1.29
C VAL A 101 -4.07 37.72 1.71
N PRO A 102 -4.21 38.14 2.98
CA PRO A 102 -5.40 38.81 3.46
C PRO A 102 -5.53 40.22 2.87
N ARG A 103 -6.62 40.47 2.13
CA ARG A 103 -6.96 41.80 1.61
C ARG A 103 -7.89 42.57 2.55
N ARG A 104 -7.65 43.88 2.70
CA ARG A 104 -8.55 44.81 3.42
C ARG A 104 -9.84 44.98 2.62
N LYS A 105 -11.00 44.77 3.26
CA LYS A 105 -12.32 45.00 2.64
C LYS A 105 -12.86 46.37 3.08
N LEU A 106 -13.71 46.95 2.23
CA LEU A 106 -14.42 48.20 2.49
C LEU A 106 -15.32 48.10 3.75
N LYS A 107 -15.65 49.25 4.33
CA LYS A 107 -16.47 49.38 5.55
C LYS A 107 -17.80 48.63 5.40
N GLY A 108 -18.19 47.85 6.41
CA GLY A 108 -19.40 47.02 6.41
C GLY A 108 -19.23 45.58 5.91
N ARG A 109 -18.13 45.24 5.21
CA ARG A 109 -17.86 43.87 4.71
C ARG A 109 -16.92 43.06 5.62
N SER A 110 -16.63 43.56 6.81
CA SER A 110 -15.71 42.97 7.80
C SER A 110 -16.41 42.73 9.14
N SER A 111 -17.52 41.99 9.13
CA SER A 111 -18.16 41.52 10.36
C SER A 111 -17.20 40.66 11.20
N ALA A 112 -17.42 40.61 12.52
CA ALA A 112 -16.56 39.89 13.46
C ALA A 112 -16.29 38.43 13.04
N GLY A 113 -17.33 37.72 12.55
CA GLY A 113 -17.19 36.35 12.06
C GLY A 113 -16.33 36.21 10.79
N ASN A 114 -16.43 37.17 9.86
CA ASN A 114 -15.60 37.18 8.65
C ASN A 114 -14.14 37.54 8.94
N LEU A 115 -13.90 38.32 10.00
CA LEU A 115 -12.57 38.68 10.48
C LEU A 115 -11.91 37.48 11.17
N LEU A 116 -12.66 36.74 11.99
CA LEU A 116 -12.21 35.50 12.61
C LEU A 116 -11.88 34.40 11.58
N ARG A 117 -12.72 34.23 10.55
CA ARG A 117 -12.46 33.29 9.45
C ARG A 117 -11.19 33.62 8.68
N ARG A 118 -10.90 34.91 8.43
CA ARG A 118 -9.61 35.30 7.80
C ARG A 118 -8.43 35.06 8.71
N LYS A 119 -8.53 35.41 9.99
CA LYS A 119 -7.46 35.11 10.97
C LYS A 119 -7.17 33.62 11.05
N LYS A 120 -8.20 32.78 11.05
CA LYS A 120 -8.04 31.31 11.01
C LYS A 120 -7.39 30.85 9.70
N LYS A 121 -7.82 31.35 8.54
CA LYS A 121 -7.16 30.99 7.27
C LYS A 121 -5.68 31.36 7.25
N VAL A 122 -5.33 32.58 7.69
CA VAL A 122 -3.92 33.01 7.78
C VAL A 122 -3.09 32.21 8.80
N ALA A 123 -3.73 31.58 9.78
CA ALA A 123 -3.03 30.82 10.84
C ALA A 123 -2.87 29.32 10.52
N TYR A 124 -3.77 28.75 9.70
CA TYR A 124 -3.82 27.32 9.39
C TYR A 124 -3.43 27.01 7.93
N GLU A 125 -3.16 28.03 7.13
CA GLU A 125 -2.71 27.98 5.72
C GLU A 125 -1.42 28.80 5.60
#